data_AF-W4LIS5-F1
#
_entry.id   AF-W4LIS5-F1
#
_cell.length_a   1.000
_cell.length_b   1.000
_cell.length_c   1.000
_cell.angle_alpha   90.00
_cell.angle_beta   90.00
_cell.angle_gamma   90.00
#
_symmetry.space_group_name_H-M   'P 1'
#
loop_
_entity.id
_entity.type
_entity.pdbx_description
1 polymer ?
#
loop_
_entity_poly.entity_id
_entity_poly.type
_entity_poly.pdbx_seq_one_letter_code
_entity_poly.pdbx_strand_id
1 'polypeptide(L)'
;MSELDSALTKVMAEANAVFERLGGVVEENAKAAVESGSHEINIVEVAQRAGLAIDEKVLDELGIDRVCYCLPWCHWTQWFPYRPLWCWWWRRYPWYRCCPWWWYRCHRYTSCC
;
A
#
# COMPACT_ATOMS: atom_id res chain seq x y z
N MET A 1 15.46 15.98 22.96
CA MET A 1 14.99 14.88 22.10
C MET A 1 16.09 13.86 22.03
N SER A 2 15.79 12.59 22.33
CA SER A 2 16.77 11.52 22.18
C SER A 2 17.06 11.27 20.70
N GLU A 3 18.23 10.70 20.36
CA GLU A 3 18.55 10.33 18.98
C GLU A 3 17.50 9.38 18.37
N LEU A 4 16.87 8.56 19.21
CA LEU A 4 15.78 7.66 18.84
C LEU A 4 14.55 8.44 18.33
N ASP A 5 14.20 9.56 18.95
CA ASP A 5 13.06 10.40 18.55
C ASP A 5 13.30 11.08 17.19
N SER A 6 14.55 11.48 16.92
CA SER A 6 14.92 12.11 15.65
C SER A 6 14.94 11.10 14.50
N ALA A 7 15.50 9.91 14.73
CA ALA A 7 15.46 8.82 13.75
C ALA A 7 14.02 8.43 13.43
N LEU A 8 13.16 8.37 14.46
CA LEU A 8 11.77 8.05 14.26
C LEU A 8 11.03 9.07 13.41
N THR A 9 11.19 10.36 13.72
CA THR A 9 10.54 11.44 12.98
C THR A 9 10.85 11.36 11.49
N LYS A 10 12.11 11.04 11.14
CA LYS A 10 12.54 10.87 9.75
C LYS A 10 11.86 9.69 9.07
N VAL A 11 11.80 8.54 9.73
CA VAL A 11 11.18 7.33 9.17
C VAL A 11 9.67 7.51 8.99
N MET A 12 8.99 8.17 9.94
CA MET A 12 7.58 8.51 9.80
C MET A 12 7.33 9.47 8.63
N ALA A 13 8.19 10.48 8.46
CA ALA A 13 8.12 11.39 7.32
C ALA A 13 8.33 10.65 5.98
N GLU A 14 9.27 9.70 5.94
CA GLU A 14 9.50 8.85 4.76
C GLU A 14 8.26 8.00 4.43
N ALA A 15 7.68 7.34 5.44
CA ALA A 15 6.47 6.54 5.27
C ALA A 15 5.32 7.40 4.75
N ASN A 16 5.04 8.53 5.41
CA ASN A 16 3.98 9.44 5.00
C ASN A 16 4.17 9.91 3.55
N ALA A 17 5.39 10.30 3.16
CA ALA A 17 5.67 10.74 1.80
C ALA A 17 5.45 9.63 0.76
N VAL A 18 5.81 8.37 1.07
CA VAL A 18 5.57 7.23 0.17
C VAL A 18 4.08 6.94 0.04
N PHE A 19 3.34 6.92 1.14
CA PHE A 19 1.93 6.53 1.13
C PHE A 19 0.97 7.65 0.71
N GLU A 20 1.37 8.91 0.87
CA GLU A 20 0.71 10.05 0.25
C GLU A 20 0.82 9.99 -1.28
N ARG A 21 2.03 9.72 -1.81
CA ARG A 21 2.21 9.47 -3.25
C ARG A 21 1.41 8.26 -3.73
N LEU A 22 1.37 7.17 -2.95
CA LEU A 22 0.57 6.00 -3.28
C LEU A 22 -0.91 6.37 -3.42
N GLY A 23 -1.47 7.09 -2.46
CA GLY A 23 -2.86 7.57 -2.52
C GLY A 23 -3.12 8.39 -3.78
N GLY A 24 -2.23 9.34 -4.10
CA GLY A 24 -2.33 10.15 -5.32
C GLY A 24 -2.35 9.29 -6.60
N VAL A 25 -1.44 8.33 -6.73
CA VAL A 25 -1.41 7.42 -7.90
C VAL A 25 -2.66 6.56 -7.96
N VAL A 26 -3.16 6.04 -6.84
CA VAL A 26 -4.38 5.22 -6.82
C VAL A 26 -5.59 6.05 -7.27
N GLU A 27 -5.72 7.28 -6.78
CA GLU A 27 -6.82 8.18 -7.18
C GLU A 27 -6.75 8.60 -8.64
N GLU A 28 -5.54 8.83 -9.19
CA GLU A 28 -5.34 9.08 -10.62
C GLU A 28 -5.82 7.90 -11.47
N ASN A 29 -5.43 6.67 -11.09
CA ASN A 29 -5.87 5.47 -11.80
C ASN A 29 -7.38 5.24 -11.64
N ALA A 30 -7.95 5.52 -10.47
CA ALA A 30 -9.38 5.43 -10.24
C ALA A 30 -10.18 6.38 -11.13
N LYS A 31 -9.69 7.62 -11.33
CA LYS A 31 -10.30 8.58 -12.26
C LYS A 31 -10.21 8.10 -13.71
N ALA A 32 -9.03 7.66 -14.15
CA ALA A 32 -8.84 7.13 -15.50
C ALA A 32 -9.69 5.86 -15.76
N ALA A 33 -9.89 5.03 -14.74
CA ALA A 33 -10.75 3.84 -14.80
C ALA A 33 -12.21 4.21 -15.04
N VAL A 34 -12.72 5.25 -14.38
CA VAL A 34 -14.08 5.77 -14.59
C VAL A 34 -14.25 6.34 -16.00
N GLU A 35 -13.25 7.05 -16.52
CA GLU A 35 -13.30 7.66 -17.86
C GLU A 35 -13.22 6.63 -19.00
N SER A 36 -12.40 5.58 -18.83
CA SER A 36 -12.17 4.54 -19.83
C SER A 36 -13.17 3.37 -19.75
N GLY A 37 -13.87 3.21 -18.62
CA GLY A 37 -14.72 2.05 -18.33
C GLY A 37 -13.95 0.79 -17.93
N SER A 38 -12.62 0.85 -17.86
CA SER A 38 -11.79 -0.24 -17.34
C SER A 38 -11.57 -0.04 -15.84
N HIS A 39 -12.21 -0.87 -15.02
CA HIS A 39 -12.09 -0.78 -13.56
C HIS A 39 -10.89 -1.53 -12.98
N GLU A 40 -10.06 -2.15 -13.82
CA GLU A 40 -8.92 -2.96 -13.39
C GLU A 40 -7.66 -2.11 -13.18
N ILE A 41 -7.05 -2.27 -12.00
CA ILE A 41 -5.82 -1.57 -11.62
C ILE A 41 -4.75 -2.61 -11.29
N ASN A 42 -3.61 -2.54 -11.99
CA ASN A 42 -2.43 -3.33 -11.67
C ASN A 42 -1.72 -2.74 -10.43
N ILE A 43 -1.71 -3.49 -9.34
CA ILE A 43 -1.18 -3.06 -8.04
C ILE A 43 0.34 -2.86 -8.10
N VAL A 44 1.07 -3.69 -8.86
CA VAL A 44 2.53 -3.55 -9.03
C VAL A 44 2.87 -2.23 -9.69
N GLU A 45 2.17 -1.90 -10.78
CA GLU A 45 2.41 -0.65 -11.52
C GLU A 45 2.13 0.58 -10.66
N VAL A 46 1.02 0.56 -9.92
CA VAL A 46 0.67 1.64 -8.98
C VAL A 46 1.71 1.78 -7.86
N ALA A 47 2.11 0.66 -7.25
CA ALA A 47 3.12 0.66 -6.20
C ALA A 47 4.46 1.20 -6.70
N GLN A 48 4.93 0.75 -7.86
CA GLN A 48 6.19 1.21 -8.45
C GLN A 48 6.16 2.70 -8.79
N ARG A 49 5.06 3.21 -9.36
CA ARG A 49 4.86 4.66 -9.61
C ARG A 49 4.91 5.48 -8.32
N ALA A 50 4.45 4.93 -7.19
CA ALA A 50 4.52 5.58 -5.88
C ALA A 50 5.91 5.52 -5.22
N GLY A 51 6.85 4.76 -5.79
CA GLY A 51 8.18 4.51 -5.24
C GLY A 51 8.26 3.32 -4.27
N LEU A 52 7.24 2.45 -4.26
CA LEU A 52 7.29 1.17 -3.56
C LEU A 52 7.93 0.12 -4.46
N ALA A 53 9.11 -0.37 -4.07
CA ALA A 53 9.82 -1.46 -4.75
C ALA A 53 9.15 -2.82 -4.45
N ILE A 54 7.94 -3.00 -4.99
CA ILE A 54 7.14 -4.21 -4.88
C ILE A 54 7.09 -4.89 -6.24
N ASP A 55 7.23 -6.21 -6.22
CA ASP A 55 7.12 -7.10 -7.37
C ASP A 55 5.99 -8.12 -7.15
N GLU A 56 5.74 -8.97 -8.15
CA GLU A 56 4.70 -10.00 -8.08
C GLU A 56 4.96 -11.01 -6.96
N LYS A 57 6.23 -11.34 -6.69
CA LYS A 57 6.61 -12.25 -5.60
C LYS A 57 6.19 -11.68 -4.23
N VAL A 58 6.36 -10.38 -4.03
CA VAL A 58 5.90 -9.71 -2.80
C VAL A 58 4.36 -9.73 -2.72
N LEU A 59 3.64 -9.56 -3.83
CA LEU A 59 2.17 -9.67 -3.80
C LEU A 59 1.73 -11.09 -3.43
N ASP A 60 2.38 -12.12 -3.98
CA ASP A 60 2.13 -13.52 -3.63
C ASP A 60 2.39 -13.79 -2.14
N GLU A 61 3.50 -13.27 -1.58
CA GLU A 61 3.82 -13.35 -0.15
C GLU A 61 2.73 -12.69 0.71
N LEU A 62 2.14 -11.59 0.23
CA LEU A 62 1.08 -10.86 0.92
C LEU A 62 -0.32 -11.43 0.66
N GLY A 63 -0.45 -12.38 -0.27
CA GLY A 63 -1.72 -12.91 -0.75
C GLY A 63 -2.62 -11.80 -1.31
N ILE A 64 -2.03 -10.88 -2.06
CA ILE A 64 -2.71 -9.79 -2.76
C ILE A 64 -2.78 -10.15 -4.24
N ASP A 65 -3.95 -10.05 -4.86
CA ASP A 65 -4.07 -10.25 -6.30
C ASP A 65 -3.31 -9.15 -7.07
N ARG A 66 -2.75 -9.49 -8.23
CA ARG A 66 -2.05 -8.50 -9.08
C ARG A 66 -2.97 -7.38 -9.53
N VAL A 67 -4.24 -7.69 -9.75
CA VAL A 67 -5.26 -6.77 -10.23
C VAL A 67 -6.27 -6.55 -9.11
N CYS A 68 -6.62 -5.28 -8.86
CA CYS A 68 -7.75 -4.91 -8.03
C CYS A 68 -8.78 -4.13 -8.84
N TYR A 69 -10.04 -4.28 -8.48
CA TYR A 69 -11.13 -3.51 -9.08
C TYR A 69 -11.30 -2.19 -8.33
N CYS A 70 -11.27 -1.09 -9.08
CA CYS A 70 -11.52 0.24 -8.57
C CYS A 70 -12.99 0.38 -8.16
N LEU A 71 -13.21 0.82 -6.91
CA LEU A 71 -14.53 1.21 -6.41
C LEU A 71 -14.58 2.73 -6.22
N PRO A 72 -14.92 3.52 -7.27
CA PRO A 72 -14.76 4.98 -7.25
C PRO A 72 -15.70 5.72 -6.28
N TRP A 73 -16.75 5.04 -5.78
CA TRP A 73 -17.69 5.60 -4.81
C TRP A 73 -17.20 5.52 -3.37
N CYS A 74 -16.05 4.90 -3.11
CA CYS A 74 -15.48 4.84 -1.78
C CYS A 74 -14.00 5.20 -1.76
N HIS A 75 -13.54 5.63 -0.57
CA HIS A 75 -12.16 6.05 -0.36
C HIS A 75 -11.20 4.90 -0.69
N TRP A 76 -10.11 5.20 -1.40
CA TRP A 76 -9.23 4.20 -1.99
C TRP A 76 -8.69 3.17 -1.00
N THR A 77 -8.45 3.56 0.25
CA THR A 77 -7.99 2.65 1.32
C THR A 77 -8.97 1.55 1.69
N GLN A 78 -10.22 1.61 1.21
CA GLN A 78 -11.24 0.58 1.46
C GLN A 78 -11.17 -0.59 0.47
N TRP A 79 -10.69 -0.37 -0.75
CA TRP A 79 -10.67 -1.37 -1.82
C TRP A 79 -9.28 -1.64 -2.39
N PHE A 80 -8.35 -0.71 -2.24
CA PHE A 80 -6.94 -0.92 -2.56
C PHE A 80 -6.24 -1.60 -1.37
N PRO A 81 -5.27 -2.50 -1.58
CA PRO A 81 -4.57 -3.24 -0.53
C PRO A 81 -3.57 -2.38 0.28
N TYR A 82 -3.95 -1.15 0.67
CA TYR A 82 -3.14 -0.20 1.43
C TYR A 82 -2.52 -0.82 2.69
N ARG A 83 -3.32 -1.50 3.50
CA ARG A 83 -2.88 -2.02 4.81
C ARG A 83 -1.77 -3.09 4.68
N PRO A 84 -1.92 -4.13 3.84
CA PRO A 84 -0.83 -5.05 3.54
C PRO A 84 0.45 -4.35 3.08
N LEU A 85 0.36 -3.39 2.15
CA LEU A 85 1.51 -2.67 1.62
C LEU A 85 2.18 -1.80 2.69
N TRP A 86 1.39 -1.16 3.56
CA TRP A 86 1.86 -0.41 4.72
C TRP A 86 2.65 -1.31 5.68
N CYS A 87 2.06 -2.43 6.08
CA CYS A 87 2.70 -3.37 6.99
C CYS A 87 3.97 -3.99 6.40
N TRP A 88 3.95 -4.30 5.10
CA TRP A 88 5.13 -4.74 4.37
C TRP A 88 6.23 -3.68 4.36
N TRP A 89 5.90 -2.41 4.12
CA TRP A 89 6.89 -1.33 4.08
C TRP A 89 7.60 -1.20 5.44
N TRP A 90 6.83 -1.23 6.53
CA TRP A 90 7.35 -1.14 7.89
C TRP A 90 8.17 -2.34 8.35
N ARG A 91 8.12 -3.48 7.65
CA ARG A 91 8.93 -4.68 7.98
C ARG A 91 10.44 -4.41 8.02
N ARG A 92 10.90 -3.36 7.30
CA ARG A 92 12.31 -2.92 7.31
C ARG A 92 12.75 -2.30 8.64
N TYR A 93 11.80 -1.95 9.50
CA TYR A 93 12.01 -1.39 10.84
C TYR A 93 11.35 -2.28 11.91
N PRO A 94 11.84 -3.51 12.15
CA PRO A 94 11.17 -4.52 12.98
C PRO A 94 11.05 -4.14 14.47
N TRP A 95 11.87 -3.21 14.95
CA TRP A 95 11.74 -2.62 16.30
C TRP A 95 10.57 -1.64 16.42
N TYR A 96 9.92 -1.29 15.31
CA TYR A 96 8.86 -0.30 15.26
C TYR A 96 7.47 -0.94 15.25
N ARG A 97 6.63 -0.56 16.24
CA ARG A 97 5.35 -1.24 16.55
C ARG A 97 4.15 -0.74 15.74
N CYS A 98 4.33 0.16 14.77
CA CYS A 98 3.20 0.85 14.11
C CYS A 98 2.36 -0.04 13.19
N CYS A 99 2.93 -1.13 12.65
CA CYS A 99 2.13 -2.25 12.18
C CYS A 99 2.54 -3.46 13.02
N PRO A 100 1.60 -4.09 13.73
CA PRO A 100 1.90 -5.35 14.37
C PRO A 100 2.35 -6.33 13.29
N TRP A 101 3.60 -6.77 13.36
CA TRP A 101 4.17 -7.75 12.43
C TRP A 101 3.34 -9.05 12.34
N TRP A 102 2.49 -9.33 13.33
CA TRP A 102 1.51 -10.41 13.29
C TRP A 102 0.40 -10.17 12.23
N TRP A 103 0.04 -8.92 11.93
CA TRP A 103 -0.97 -8.60 10.93
C TRP A 103 -0.51 -9.00 9.52
N TYR A 104 0.78 -8.82 9.23
CA TYR A 104 1.47 -9.31 8.02
C TYR A 104 1.40 -10.84 7.88
N ARG A 105 1.26 -11.60 8.97
CA ARG A 105 1.21 -13.07 8.96
C ARG A 105 -0.19 -13.66 9.07
N CYS A 106 -1.16 -12.92 9.61
CA CYS A 106 -2.46 -13.49 10.00
C CYS A 106 -3.61 -13.11 9.07
N HIS A 107 -3.49 -12.10 8.20
CA HIS A 107 -4.59 -11.68 7.33
C HIS A 107 -4.12 -11.70 5.87
N ARG A 108 -4.54 -12.74 5.13
CA ARG A 108 -4.48 -12.70 3.67
C ARG A 108 -5.43 -11.61 3.19
N TYR A 109 -5.01 -10.82 2.22
CA TYR A 109 -5.88 -9.86 1.56
C TYR A 109 -6.72 -10.57 0.50
N THR A 110 -7.78 -11.26 0.93
CA THR A 110 -8.75 -11.82 -0.01
C THR A 110 -9.70 -10.72 -0.47
N SER A 111 -9.29 -9.91 -1.46
CA SER A 111 -10.21 -9.07 -2.23
C SER A 111 -10.88 -9.88 -3.32
N CYS A 112 -11.76 -10.80 -2.90
CA CYS A 112 -12.67 -11.49 -3.81
C CYS A 112 -13.99 -11.73 -3.07
N CYS A 113 -14.91 -10.79 -3.24
CA CYS A 113 -16.37 -10.98 -3.29
C CYS A 113 -16.95 -9.86 -4.14
#